data_AF-A0A914YQY8-F1
#
_entry.id   AF-A0A914YQY8-F1
#
_cell.length_a   1.000
_cell.length_b   1.000
_cell.length_c   1.000
_cell.angle_alpha   90.00
_cell.angle_beta   90.00
_cell.angle_gamma   90.00
#
_symmetry.space_group_name_H-M   'P 1'
#
loop_
_entity.id
_entity.type
_entity.pdbx_description
1 polymer ?
#
loop_
_entity_poly.entity_id
_entity_poly.type
_entity_poly.pdbx_seq_one_letter_code
_entity_poly.pdbx_strand_id
1 'polypeptide(L)'
;MNNLVNLYLRENDKVGQVINDGIFVESLSNLYRMDLVKCNITHLDMNVFINLTKLEILELSKNPLFSLPSAIKVLPRLFALWMFQTNVTTII
;
A
#
# COMPACT_ATOMS: atom_id res chain seq x y z
N MET A 1 -9.01 12.05 -7.53
CA MET A 1 -10.12 11.29 -6.91
C MET A 1 -10.14 11.56 -5.40
N ASN A 2 -10.18 12.83 -5.00
CA ASN A 2 -9.79 13.23 -3.64
C ASN A 2 -10.84 12.95 -2.55
N ASN A 3 -12.00 12.37 -2.88
CA ASN A 3 -13.05 12.04 -1.92
C ASN A 3 -13.05 10.55 -1.52
N LEU A 4 -12.18 9.74 -2.11
CA LEU A 4 -12.08 8.33 -1.77
C LEU A 4 -11.52 8.17 -0.35
N VAL A 5 -12.29 7.47 0.49
CA VAL A 5 -11.93 7.12 1.87
C VAL A 5 -11.43 5.68 1.92
N ASN A 6 -12.01 4.78 1.12
CA ASN A 6 -11.61 3.38 1.06
C ASN A 6 -11.32 3.00 -0.38
N LEU A 7 -10.21 2.31 -0.60
CA LEU A 7 -9.81 1.79 -1.91
C LEU A 7 -9.63 0.28 -1.80
N TYR A 8 -10.40 -0.47 -2.59
CA TYR A 8 -10.33 -1.93 -2.66
C TYR A 8 -9.89 -2.36 -4.05
N LEU A 9 -8.71 -2.95 -4.14
CA LEU A 9 -8.12 -3.45 -5.39
C LEU A 9 -7.76 -4.94 -5.30
N ARG A 10 -8.34 -5.68 -4.35
CA ARG A 10 -8.05 -7.11 -4.15
C ARG A 10 -8.11 -7.90 -5.45
N GLU A 11 -7.17 -8.82 -5.60
CA GLU A 11 -7.08 -9.77 -6.72
C GLU A 11 -6.94 -9.10 -8.11
N ASN A 12 -6.40 -7.87 -8.16
CA ASN A 12 -6.02 -7.22 -9.41
C ASN A 12 -4.52 -7.40 -9.67
N ASP A 13 -4.19 -8.39 -10.50
CA ASP A 13 -2.82 -8.77 -10.86
C ASP A 13 -2.02 -7.66 -11.59
N LYS A 14 -2.72 -6.70 -12.20
CA LYS A 14 -2.11 -5.55 -12.87
C LYS A 14 -1.60 -4.48 -11.89
N VAL A 15 -2.11 -4.44 -10.66
CA VAL A 15 -1.77 -3.37 -9.70
C VAL A 15 -0.28 -3.38 -9.37
N GLY A 16 0.31 -4.56 -9.14
CA GLY A 16 1.74 -4.69 -8.88
C GLY A 16 2.64 -4.17 -10.00
N GLN A 17 2.13 -4.05 -11.24
CA GLN A 17 2.88 -3.51 -12.38
C GLN A 17 2.86 -1.99 -12.45
N VAL A 18 1.87 -1.33 -11.84
CA VAL A 18 1.62 0.12 -12.00
C VAL A 18 1.64 0.89 -10.69
N ILE A 19 1.67 0.21 -9.53
CA ILE A 19 1.57 0.88 -8.22
C ILE A 19 2.72 1.84 -7.94
N ASN A 20 3.91 1.51 -8.42
CA ASN A 20 5.11 2.33 -8.23
C ASN A 20 5.14 3.57 -9.14
N ASP A 21 4.34 3.60 -10.20
CA ASP A 21 4.19 4.80 -11.02
C ASP A 21 3.51 5.93 -10.24
N GLY A 22 2.85 5.63 -9.12
CA GLY A 22 2.26 6.62 -8.21
C GLY A 22 0.99 7.31 -8.74
N ILE A 23 0.74 7.25 -10.07
CA ILE A 23 -0.28 8.03 -10.79
C ILE A 23 -1.67 7.93 -10.16
N PHE A 24 -2.07 6.77 -9.65
CA PHE A 24 -3.41 6.60 -9.07
C PHE A 24 -3.48 6.88 -7.56
N VAL A 25 -2.36 6.92 -6.85
CA VAL A 25 -2.32 7.18 -5.39
C VAL A 25 -2.00 8.63 -5.04
N GLU A 26 -1.38 9.39 -5.95
CA GLU A 26 -1.01 10.80 -5.74
C GLU A 26 -2.17 11.68 -5.28
N SER A 27 -3.39 11.40 -5.76
CA SER A 27 -4.58 12.21 -5.47
C SER A 27 -5.48 11.66 -4.36
N LEU A 28 -4.99 10.72 -3.54
CA LEU A 28 -5.78 10.01 -2.52
C LEU A 28 -5.52 10.52 -1.10
N SER A 29 -5.45 11.84 -0.93
CA SER A 29 -5.10 12.48 0.37
C SER A 29 -6.10 12.23 1.51
N ASN A 30 -7.34 11.83 1.17
CA ASN A 30 -8.38 11.50 2.14
C ASN A 30 -8.53 10.00 2.42
N LEU A 31 -7.63 9.16 1.86
CA LEU A 31 -7.74 7.72 1.99
C LEU A 31 -7.43 7.28 3.41
N TYR A 32 -8.36 6.52 3.98
CA TYR A 32 -8.32 5.91 5.30
C TYR A 32 -7.87 4.44 5.23
N ARG A 33 -8.39 3.69 4.24
CA ARG A 33 -8.08 2.27 4.05
C ARG A 33 -7.66 1.98 2.62
N MET A 34 -6.58 1.23 2.48
CA MET A 34 -6.10 0.71 1.20
C MET A 34 -5.96 -0.81 1.28
N ASP A 35 -6.64 -1.51 0.38
CA ASP A 35 -6.67 -2.97 0.32
C ASP A 35 -6.11 -3.49 -1.01
N LEU A 36 -4.94 -4.13 -0.89
CA LEU A 36 -4.12 -4.59 -2.01
C LEU A 36 -3.85 -6.11 -1.93
N VAL A 37 -4.75 -6.90 -1.34
CA VAL A 37 -4.51 -8.35 -1.25
C VAL A 37 -4.38 -8.98 -2.63
N LYS A 38 -3.34 -9.81 -2.81
CA LYS A 38 -3.14 -10.60 -4.03
C LYS A 38 -3.10 -9.73 -5.30
N CYS A 39 -2.34 -8.65 -5.23
CA CYS A 39 -2.13 -7.68 -6.32
C CYS A 39 -0.82 -7.91 -7.10
N ASN A 40 -0.14 -9.03 -6.85
CA ASN A 40 1.16 -9.37 -7.44
C ASN A 40 2.26 -8.30 -7.18
N ILE A 41 2.23 -7.66 -6.01
CA ILE A 41 3.20 -6.63 -5.61
C ILE A 41 4.49 -7.30 -5.14
N THR A 42 5.61 -7.05 -5.81
CA THR A 42 6.93 -7.59 -5.44
C THR A 42 7.79 -6.61 -4.65
N HIS A 43 7.59 -5.31 -4.87
CA HIS A 43 8.25 -4.19 -4.21
C HIS A 43 7.33 -2.97 -4.23
N LEU A 44 7.55 -2.05 -3.28
CA LEU A 44 6.83 -0.78 -3.18
C LEU A 44 7.85 0.33 -3.01
N ASP A 45 7.72 1.38 -3.82
CA ASP A 45 8.58 2.55 -3.73
C ASP A 45 8.15 3.49 -2.59
N MET A 46 9.09 4.30 -2.10
CA MET A 46 8.83 5.27 -1.03
C MET A 46 7.69 6.24 -1.39
N ASN A 47 7.59 6.61 -2.66
CA ASN A 47 6.65 7.62 -3.14
C ASN A 47 5.19 7.15 -3.19
N VAL A 48 4.93 5.84 -3.15
CA VAL A 48 3.56 5.27 -3.17
C VAL A 48 2.70 5.85 -2.04
N PHE A 49 3.33 6.14 -0.89
CA PHE A 49 2.64 6.55 0.33
C PHE A 49 2.71 8.04 0.63
N ILE A 50 3.39 8.85 -0.21
CA ILE A 50 3.77 10.24 0.13
C ILE A 50 2.57 11.14 0.47
N ASN A 51 1.44 10.95 -0.21
CA ASN A 51 0.23 11.74 0.00
C ASN A 51 -0.82 11.05 0.87
N LEU A 52 -0.57 9.82 1.33
CA LEU A 52 -1.52 9.01 2.09
C LEU A 52 -1.48 9.36 3.59
N THR A 53 -1.50 10.65 3.88
CA THR A 53 -1.34 11.22 5.24
C THR A 53 -2.46 10.85 6.21
N LYS A 54 -3.61 10.41 5.69
CA LYS A 54 -4.75 9.94 6.49
C LYS A 54 -4.90 8.42 6.52
N LEU A 55 -3.98 7.67 5.91
CA LEU A 55 -4.07 6.22 5.84
C LEU A 55 -3.85 5.61 7.23
N GLU A 56 -4.83 4.84 7.66
CA GLU A 56 -4.86 4.19 8.96
C GLU A 56 -4.72 2.67 8.83
N ILE A 57 -5.22 2.13 7.72
CA ILE A 57 -5.31 0.70 7.47
C ILE A 57 -4.70 0.36 6.11
N LEU A 58 -3.65 -0.46 6.12
CA LEU A 58 -2.99 -0.97 4.92
C LEU A 58 -2.99 -2.51 4.92
N GLU A 59 -3.50 -3.09 3.85
CA GLU A 59 -3.57 -4.54 3.66
C GLU A 59 -2.74 -4.94 2.43
N LEU A 60 -1.64 -5.67 2.67
CA LEU A 60 -0.66 -6.12 1.67
C LEU A 60 -0.56 -7.64 1.58
N SER A 61 -1.43 -8.39 2.25
CA SER A 61 -1.31 -9.84 2.34
C SER A 61 -1.40 -10.54 0.99
N LYS A 62 -0.82 -11.74 0.90
CA LYS A 62 -0.77 -12.55 -0.33
C LYS A 62 -0.10 -11.86 -1.52
N ASN A 63 0.86 -10.97 -1.25
CA ASN A 63 1.73 -10.40 -2.28
C ASN A 63 3.13 -11.00 -2.16
N PRO A 64 3.85 -11.25 -3.26
CA PRO A 64 5.23 -11.72 -3.25
C PRO A 64 6.23 -10.62 -2.83
N LEU A 65 5.86 -9.77 -1.86
CA LEU A 65 6.62 -8.62 -1.40
C LEU A 65 7.80 -9.08 -0.53
N PHE A 66 9.02 -8.63 -0.84
CA PHE A 66 10.24 -9.05 -0.13
C PHE A 66 10.71 -8.06 0.94
N SER A 67 10.26 -6.81 0.87
CA SER A 67 10.62 -5.76 1.82
C SER A 67 9.50 -4.74 1.96
N LEU A 68 9.49 -4.03 3.09
CA LEU A 68 8.64 -2.86 3.27
C LEU A 68 9.41 -1.59 2.89
N PRO A 69 8.78 -0.62 2.20
CA PRO A 69 9.38 0.70 2.03
C PRO A 69 9.45 1.43 3.37
N SER A 70 10.53 2.19 3.56
CA SER A 70 10.73 3.01 4.77
C SER A 70 9.63 4.04 4.98
N ALA A 71 8.89 4.42 3.92
CA ALA A 71 7.71 5.28 4.01
C ALA A 71 6.65 4.76 4.99
N ILE A 72 6.52 3.43 5.16
CA ILE A 72 5.57 2.83 6.10
C ILE A 72 5.85 3.27 7.55
N LYS A 73 7.11 3.52 7.92
CA LYS A 73 7.50 3.98 9.27
C LYS A 73 7.07 5.41 9.57
N VAL A 74 6.91 6.22 8.54
CA VAL A 74 6.65 7.65 8.66
C VAL A 74 5.20 8.01 8.31
N LEU A 75 4.35 7.01 8.05
CA LEU A 75 2.91 7.22 7.88
C LEU A 75 2.30 7.61 9.24
N PRO A 76 1.81 8.85 9.39
CA PRO A 76 1.56 9.45 10.70
C PRO A 76 0.34 8.85 11.43
N ARG A 77 -0.50 8.10 10.72
CA ARG A 77 -1.75 7.54 11.27
C ARG A 77 -1.87 6.03 11.09
N LEU A 78 -0.89 5.37 10.46
CA LEU A 78 -0.98 3.95 10.20
C LEU A 78 -0.97 3.19 11.53
N PHE A 79 -2.05 2.46 11.82
CA PHE A 79 -2.16 1.67 13.05
C PHE A 79 -2.40 0.18 12.76
N ALA A 80 -2.87 -0.16 11.55
CA ALA A 80 -3.08 -1.53 11.13
C ALA A 80 -2.35 -1.81 9.82
N LEU A 81 -1.43 -2.78 9.86
CA LEU A 81 -0.72 -3.32 8.71
C LEU A 81 -0.85 -4.83 8.69
N TRP A 82 -1.51 -5.36 7.66
CA TRP A 82 -1.58 -6.81 7.42
C TRP A 82 -0.69 -7.20 6.25
N MET A 83 0.10 -8.25 6.46
CA MET A 83 1.11 -8.71 5.49
C MET A 83 1.34 -10.23 5.59
N PHE A 84 0.30 -10.98 5.95
CA PHE A 84 0.41 -12.44 6.00
C PHE A 84 0.63 -12.99 4.59
N GLN A 85 1.38 -14.09 4.47
CA GLN A 85 1.75 -14.66 3.17
C GLN A 85 2.46 -13.64 2.25
N THR A 86 3.40 -12.89 2.82
CA THR A 86 4.42 -12.14 2.07
C THR A 86 5.78 -12.82 2.20
N ASN A 87 6.78 -12.36 1.45
CA ASN A 87 8.17 -12.83 1.53
C ASN A 87 9.04 -11.90 2.39
N VAL A 88 8.43 -11.01 3.18
CA VAL A 88 9.15 -10.09 4.05
C VAL A 88 9.76 -10.86 5.21
N THR A 89 11.09 -10.86 5.32
CA THR A 89 11.82 -11.56 6.39
C THR A 89 12.24 -10.65 7.53
N THR A 90 12.27 -9.35 7.30
CA THR A 90 12.74 -8.35 8.27
C THR A 90 11.72 -7.23 8.36
N ILE A 91 11.32 -6.90 9.58
CA ILE A 91 10.57 -5.69 9.87
C ILE A 91 11.62 -4.60 10.09
N ILE A 92 11.62 -3.59 9.21
CA ILE A 92 12.54 -2.45 9.27
C ILE A 92 12.42 -1.70 10.58
#